data_AF-A0A366I473-F1
#
_entry.id   AF-A0A366I473-F1
#
_cell.length_a   1.000
_cell.length_b   1.000
_cell.length_c   1.000
_cell.angle_alpha   90.00
_cell.angle_beta   90.00
_cell.angle_gamma   90.00
#
_symmetry.space_group_name_H-M   'P 1'
#
loop_
_entity.id
_entity.type
_entity.pdbx_description
1 polymer ?
#
loop_
_entity_poly.entity_id
_entity_poly.type
_entity_poly.pdbx_seq_one_letter_code
_entity_poly.pdbx_strand_id
1 'polypeptide(L)'
;MFNLPEDFIKHPVFISDIRKLFENLDNNEKQILVLHLIINEKGDYRNINLKLPKFEEDNKQLLNLVERYILATLNNLLISFGGVKLKIYLNMDNQALISIVKNAVHEFSINSNDNNRKGYGSYINYINRINNLLGREKFSVEYIDISLYQIPEESKGYKIYSPQNIEREAEYLRRSATELKGKLFCGIDIGGNSIKAAAVVNGEIALVKGYRWFPDAYKTADEINNPVLMLIRFMRAYLIYKDMHKDDPLLLAQSEVFEENASYSCIEKYTKDMEALTNKDLCIFDGIAIGFPDIVINNKVSGGETPKQRGIRESSGVNYESEFLKMSHLNALAEQYIKPDGKVVVLNDGNLASFIVSVEQAFSDEGRIGDNGMFAHTIGTDLGTGFISKTGTIQEIPLECYQYVIDLGSLQESQYIAKDVRSIRNLNTGIPGSVQKYVSQIGMLRLAIKNIKQYNSKLYNNLFEKGYLQKIQLDEQETLIIPTEPIDKRGELTRYLIELLNEGNTEIEKTFLEMGEMLGKTIEETKFFFPEIPTSRLISGGIVANDTCFNLLRKGVQRVNKKYEIKRLDEDVVQSPLLKRLDIKDRNYISAVGAVYIVNKELIKTSDINPGINKGGGKIC
;
A
#
# COMPACT_ATOMS: atom_id res chain seq x y z
N MET A 1 -29.88 21.56 19.35
CA MET A 1 -29.76 21.99 17.94
C MET A 1 -28.30 21.88 17.54
N PHE A 2 -27.99 21.00 16.58
CA PHE A 2 -26.65 20.88 16.00
C PHE A 2 -26.36 22.12 15.15
N ASN A 3 -25.61 23.09 15.66
CA ASN A 3 -25.05 24.15 14.81
C ASN A 3 -23.86 23.54 14.05
N LEU A 4 -24.15 23.02 12.87
CA LEU A 4 -23.12 22.57 11.94
C LEU A 4 -22.28 23.80 11.53
N PRO A 5 -20.94 23.72 11.54
CA PRO A 5 -20.13 24.88 11.22
C PRO A 5 -20.47 25.41 9.82
N GLU A 6 -20.75 26.69 9.62
CA GLU A 6 -20.82 27.28 8.27
C GLU A 6 -19.50 27.03 7.48
N ASP A 7 -18.43 26.72 8.21
CA ASP A 7 -17.07 26.48 7.73
C ASP A 7 -16.84 25.15 6.98
N PHE A 8 -17.73 24.15 7.00
CA PHE A 8 -17.48 22.89 6.26
C PHE A 8 -17.44 23.06 4.73
N ILE A 9 -17.94 24.19 4.22
CA ILE A 9 -17.85 24.53 2.80
C ILE A 9 -16.40 24.84 2.40
N LYS A 10 -15.64 25.52 3.27
CA LYS A 10 -14.32 26.10 2.96
C LYS A 10 -13.16 25.41 3.68
N HIS A 11 -13.45 24.70 4.76
CA HIS A 11 -12.46 24.13 5.64
C HIS A 11 -12.66 22.61 5.80
N PRO A 12 -11.57 21.88 6.09
CA PRO A 12 -11.67 20.46 6.42
C PRO A 12 -12.57 20.22 7.63
N VAL A 13 -13.37 19.16 7.55
CA VAL A 13 -14.13 18.64 8.70
C VAL A 13 -13.78 17.19 8.90
N PHE A 14 -13.05 16.90 9.97
CA PHE A 14 -12.50 15.56 10.14
C PHE A 14 -13.52 14.56 10.63
N ILE A 15 -13.57 13.40 9.96
CA ILE A 15 -14.42 12.28 10.34
C ILE A 15 -14.22 11.85 11.81
N SER A 16 -12.98 11.93 12.32
CA SER A 16 -12.67 11.57 13.71
C SER A 16 -13.23 12.57 14.72
N ASP A 17 -13.34 13.85 14.37
CA ASP A 17 -13.95 14.87 15.22
C ASP A 17 -15.47 14.76 15.20
N ILE A 18 -16.06 14.47 14.04
CA ILE A 18 -17.49 14.17 13.93
C ILE A 18 -17.85 12.92 14.73
N ARG A 19 -17.02 11.87 14.68
CA ARG A 19 -17.19 10.67 15.49
C ARG A 19 -17.24 11.00 16.99
N LYS A 20 -16.24 11.72 17.50
CA LYS A 20 -16.19 12.15 18.91
C LYS A 20 -17.40 12.99 19.29
N LEU A 21 -17.81 13.90 18.40
CA LEU A 21 -18.98 14.74 18.60
C LEU A 21 -20.25 13.90 18.75
N PHE A 22 -20.46 12.89 17.89
CA PHE A 22 -21.62 12.00 17.96
C PHE A 22 -21.56 11.04 19.15
N GLU A 23 -20.37 10.55 19.52
CA GLU A 23 -20.18 9.69 20.70
C GLU A 23 -20.54 10.39 22.02
N ASN A 24 -20.25 11.69 22.11
CA ASN A 24 -20.49 12.54 23.27
C ASN A 24 -21.94 13.03 23.40
N LEU A 25 -22.83 12.72 22.46
CA LEU A 25 -24.25 13.04 22.59
C LEU A 25 -24.92 12.27 23.73
N ASP A 26 -25.93 12.89 24.33
CA ASP A 26 -26.75 12.25 25.34
C ASP A 26 -27.44 11.00 24.78
N ASN A 27 -27.65 9.99 25.63
CA ASN A 27 -28.28 8.72 25.21
C ASN A 27 -29.67 8.92 24.57
N ASN A 28 -30.40 9.95 24.97
CA ASN A 28 -31.72 10.26 24.43
C ASN A 28 -31.65 10.93 23.05
N GLU A 29 -30.51 11.54 22.71
CA GLU A 29 -30.26 12.26 21.45
C GLU A 29 -29.52 11.42 20.42
N LYS A 30 -29.12 10.19 20.74
CA LYS A 30 -28.41 9.29 19.82
C LYS A 30 -29.17 8.01 19.49
N GLN A 31 -28.83 7.47 18.34
CA GLN A 31 -29.25 6.16 17.83
C GLN A 31 -28.02 5.37 17.40
N ILE A 32 -28.17 4.04 17.29
CA ILE A 32 -27.07 3.12 17.00
C ILE A 32 -27.23 2.57 15.59
N LEU A 33 -26.13 2.56 14.84
CA LEU A 33 -25.96 1.84 13.58
C LEU A 33 -24.78 0.88 13.76
N VAL A 34 -24.98 -0.42 13.53
CA VAL A 34 -23.89 -1.40 13.61
C VAL A 34 -23.50 -1.87 12.22
N LEU A 35 -22.22 -1.77 11.90
CA LEU A 35 -21.61 -2.33 10.71
C LEU A 35 -20.82 -3.57 11.11
N HIS A 36 -21.31 -4.75 10.74
CA HIS A 36 -20.70 -6.03 11.05
C HIS A 36 -20.16 -6.66 9.76
N LEU A 37 -18.86 -6.48 9.51
CA LEU A 37 -18.17 -6.98 8.33
C LEU A 37 -17.59 -8.37 8.62
N ILE A 38 -17.99 -9.36 7.84
CA ILE A 38 -17.36 -10.68 7.81
C ILE A 38 -16.19 -10.61 6.84
N ILE A 39 -14.98 -10.86 7.33
CA ILE A 39 -13.73 -10.65 6.59
C ILE A 39 -13.34 -11.88 5.77
N ASN A 40 -13.55 -13.08 6.31
CA ASN A 40 -13.13 -14.33 5.69
C ASN A 40 -14.10 -15.49 5.97
N GLU A 41 -13.85 -16.64 5.33
CA GLU A 41 -14.66 -17.85 5.45
C GLU A 41 -14.67 -18.48 6.85
N LYS A 42 -13.70 -18.14 7.70
CA LYS A 42 -13.64 -18.62 9.11
C LYS A 42 -14.65 -17.89 10.01
N GLY A 43 -15.32 -16.88 9.46
CA GLY A 43 -16.24 -16.02 10.20
C GLY A 43 -15.54 -14.97 11.04
N ASP A 44 -14.25 -14.68 10.77
CA ASP A 44 -13.58 -13.58 11.45
C ASP A 44 -14.24 -12.28 11.03
N TYR A 45 -14.50 -11.39 12.00
CA TYR A 45 -15.31 -10.20 11.76
C TYR A 45 -14.65 -8.92 12.25
N ARG A 46 -15.08 -7.80 11.66
CA ARG A 46 -14.89 -6.47 12.22
C ARG A 46 -16.24 -5.83 12.49
N ASN A 47 -16.46 -5.43 13.74
CA ASN A 47 -17.70 -4.81 14.18
C ASN A 47 -17.49 -3.34 14.54
N ILE A 48 -18.20 -2.44 13.86
CA ILE A 48 -18.17 -1.00 14.10
C ILE A 48 -19.53 -0.54 14.61
N ASN A 49 -19.55 0.01 15.82
CA ASN A 49 -20.75 0.53 16.46
C ASN A 49 -20.78 2.06 16.34
N LEU A 50 -21.52 2.58 15.36
CA LEU A 50 -21.65 4.02 15.16
C LEU A 50 -22.75 4.59 16.06
N LYS A 51 -22.39 5.65 16.79
CA LYS A 51 -23.34 6.53 17.44
C LYS A 51 -23.68 7.63 16.44
N LEU A 52 -24.96 7.81 16.16
CA LEU A 52 -25.46 8.84 15.27
C LEU A 52 -26.43 9.73 16.04
N PRO A 53 -26.52 11.03 15.74
CA PRO A 53 -27.58 11.85 16.28
C PRO A 53 -28.95 11.30 15.83
N LYS A 54 -29.97 11.47 16.65
CA LYS A 54 -31.36 11.42 16.18
C LYS A 54 -31.61 12.65 15.32
N PHE A 55 -32.30 12.46 14.22
CA PHE A 55 -32.60 13.51 13.26
C PHE A 55 -34.02 13.32 12.73
N GLU A 56 -34.64 14.45 12.40
CA GLU A 56 -35.91 14.52 11.68
C GLU A 56 -35.62 14.86 10.22
N GLU A 57 -36.54 14.52 9.31
CA GLU A 57 -36.37 14.68 7.86
C GLU A 57 -36.12 16.13 7.42
N ASP A 58 -36.54 17.11 8.22
CA ASP A 58 -36.46 18.52 7.87
C ASP A 58 -35.04 19.12 8.04
N ASN A 59 -34.14 18.46 8.79
CA ASN A 59 -32.78 18.96 9.00
C ASN A 59 -31.80 18.48 7.91
N LYS A 60 -31.96 19.01 6.69
CA LYS A 60 -31.17 18.62 5.50
C LYS A 60 -29.65 18.69 5.69
N GLN A 61 -29.18 19.68 6.44
CA GLN A 61 -27.74 19.88 6.67
C GLN A 61 -27.16 18.76 7.54
N LEU A 62 -27.88 18.37 8.60
CA LEU A 62 -27.49 17.25 9.46
C LEU A 62 -27.57 15.92 8.73
N LEU A 63 -28.64 15.70 7.95
CA LEU A 63 -28.80 14.49 7.13
C LEU A 63 -27.62 14.34 6.16
N ASN A 64 -27.21 15.42 5.48
CA ASN A 64 -26.06 15.38 4.56
C ASN A 64 -24.75 15.05 5.29
N LEU A 65 -24.51 15.62 6.47
CA LEU A 65 -23.32 15.30 7.26
C LEU A 65 -23.33 13.83 7.70
N VAL A 66 -24.46 13.33 8.20
CA VAL A 66 -24.60 11.94 8.66
C VAL A 66 -24.40 10.97 7.49
N GLU A 67 -24.96 11.25 6.32
CA GLU A 67 -24.75 10.45 5.11
C GLU A 67 -23.27 10.41 4.71
N ARG A 68 -22.58 11.56 4.67
CA ARG A 68 -21.14 11.62 4.40
C ARG A 68 -20.32 10.86 5.43
N TYR A 69 -20.67 10.97 6.71
CA TYR A 69 -20.01 10.25 7.80
C TYR A 69 -20.15 8.73 7.66
N ILE A 70 -21.36 8.25 7.34
CA ILE A 70 -21.62 6.82 7.10
C ILE A 70 -20.86 6.35 5.85
N LEU A 71 -20.95 7.10 4.74
CA LEU A 71 -20.27 6.78 3.49
C LEU A 71 -18.75 6.69 3.65
N ALA A 72 -18.14 7.67 4.33
CA ALA A 72 -16.72 7.67 4.63
C ALA A 72 -16.31 6.53 5.58
N THR A 73 -17.16 6.18 6.55
CA THR A 73 -16.91 5.04 7.44
C THR A 73 -16.96 3.72 6.68
N LEU A 74 -17.97 3.52 5.82
CA LEU A 74 -18.08 2.34 4.96
C LEU A 74 -16.88 2.22 4.02
N ASN A 75 -16.46 3.34 3.42
CA ASN A 75 -15.25 3.42 2.61
C ASN A 75 -14.03 2.92 3.39
N ASN A 76 -13.75 3.55 4.54
CA ASN A 76 -12.57 3.25 5.33
C ASN A 76 -12.60 1.80 5.84
N LEU A 77 -13.77 1.28 6.20
CA LEU A 77 -13.95 -0.12 6.59
C LEU A 77 -13.60 -1.08 5.45
N LEU A 78 -14.17 -0.88 4.25
CA LEU A 78 -13.99 -1.80 3.13
C LEU A 78 -12.58 -1.78 2.54
N ILE A 79 -11.93 -0.61 2.47
CA ILE A 79 -10.54 -0.54 1.99
C ILE A 79 -9.52 -1.02 3.04
N SER A 80 -9.91 -1.10 4.32
CA SER A 80 -9.08 -1.69 5.36
C SER A 80 -9.04 -3.21 5.24
N PHE A 81 -10.22 -3.83 5.18
CA PHE A 81 -10.38 -5.28 5.41
C PHE A 81 -10.82 -6.05 4.18
N GLY A 82 -11.38 -5.39 3.16
CA GLY A 82 -12.15 -6.03 2.12
C GLY A 82 -13.40 -6.70 2.70
N GLY A 83 -13.47 -8.02 2.56
CA GLY A 83 -14.47 -8.87 3.21
C GLY A 83 -15.46 -9.53 2.25
N VAL A 84 -16.35 -10.34 2.81
CA VAL A 84 -17.29 -11.20 2.08
C VAL A 84 -18.72 -10.70 2.23
N LYS A 85 -19.10 -10.24 3.42
CA LYS A 85 -20.47 -9.80 3.69
C LYS A 85 -20.49 -8.71 4.75
N LEU A 86 -21.22 -7.64 4.48
CA LEU A 86 -21.50 -6.59 5.46
C LEU A 86 -22.95 -6.71 5.93
N LYS A 87 -23.13 -7.01 7.21
CA LYS A 87 -24.43 -6.95 7.89
C LYS A 87 -24.58 -5.59 8.54
N ILE A 88 -25.65 -4.88 8.22
CA ILE A 88 -25.95 -3.55 8.73
C ILE A 88 -27.16 -3.66 9.65
N TYR A 89 -26.96 -3.45 10.94
CA TYR A 89 -28.03 -3.45 11.94
C TYR A 89 -28.47 -2.02 12.23
N LEU A 90 -29.76 -1.75 12.05
CA LEU A 90 -30.36 -0.43 12.21
C LEU A 90 -31.82 -0.56 12.66
N ASN A 91 -32.39 0.51 13.22
CA ASN A 91 -33.81 0.54 13.56
C ASN A 91 -34.66 0.54 12.28
N MET A 92 -35.39 -0.55 12.01
CA MET A 92 -36.20 -0.69 10.79
C MET A 92 -37.51 0.11 10.81
N ASP A 93 -37.86 0.70 11.96
CA ASP A 93 -38.98 1.65 12.05
C ASP A 93 -38.55 3.08 11.65
N ASN A 94 -37.25 3.38 11.62
CA ASN A 94 -36.73 4.70 11.26
C ASN A 94 -36.46 4.82 9.76
N GLN A 95 -37.46 5.26 8.99
CA GLN A 95 -37.36 5.41 7.53
C GLN A 95 -36.26 6.38 7.07
N ALA A 96 -36.05 7.48 7.81
CA ALA A 96 -34.99 8.44 7.48
C ALA A 96 -33.60 7.82 7.60
N LEU A 97 -33.35 7.04 8.66
CA LEU A 97 -32.08 6.32 8.84
C LEU A 97 -31.90 5.26 7.75
N ILE A 98 -32.94 4.48 7.44
CA ILE A 98 -32.91 3.46 6.38
C ILE A 98 -32.55 4.09 5.03
N SER A 99 -33.19 5.21 4.70
CA SER A 99 -32.95 5.94 3.46
C SER A 99 -31.49 6.39 3.34
N ILE A 100 -30.95 7.06 4.37
CA ILE A 100 -29.56 7.51 4.38
C ILE A 100 -28.58 6.35 4.25
N VAL A 101 -28.77 5.27 5.01
CA VAL A 101 -27.88 4.12 4.96
C VAL A 101 -27.93 3.45 3.59
N LYS A 102 -29.12 3.31 2.99
CA LYS A 102 -29.27 2.76 1.64
C LYS A 102 -28.64 3.64 0.57
N ASN A 103 -28.76 4.97 0.67
CA ASN A 103 -28.11 5.89 -0.25
C ASN A 103 -26.58 5.78 -0.17
N ALA A 104 -26.02 5.76 1.05
CA ALA A 104 -24.59 5.56 1.25
C ALA A 104 -24.09 4.22 0.68
N VAL A 105 -24.85 3.12 0.84
CA VAL A 105 -24.52 1.82 0.24
C VAL A 105 -24.68 1.83 -1.29
N HIS A 106 -25.65 2.56 -1.82
CA HIS A 106 -25.90 2.67 -3.26
C HIS A 106 -24.71 3.27 -4.01
N GLU A 107 -23.95 4.19 -3.41
CA GLU A 107 -22.72 4.77 -3.99
C GLU A 107 -21.67 3.70 -4.36
N PHE A 108 -21.66 2.54 -3.67
CA PHE A 108 -20.76 1.43 -3.98
C PHE A 108 -21.23 0.59 -5.18
N SER A 109 -22.44 0.80 -5.71
CA SER A 109 -22.95 0.11 -6.90
C SER A 109 -22.77 -1.42 -6.85
N ILE A 110 -23.02 -2.03 -5.68
CA ILE A 110 -22.70 -3.45 -5.41
C ILE A 110 -23.37 -4.39 -6.41
N ASN A 111 -24.60 -4.09 -6.81
CA ASN A 111 -25.39 -4.92 -7.74
C ASN A 111 -25.13 -4.62 -9.23
N SER A 112 -24.30 -3.62 -9.54
CA SER A 112 -23.92 -3.30 -10.92
C SER A 112 -22.89 -4.27 -11.47
N ASN A 113 -22.81 -4.41 -12.80
CA ASN A 113 -21.75 -5.16 -13.45
C ASN A 113 -20.37 -4.55 -13.15
N ASP A 114 -19.35 -5.40 -12.98
CA ASP A 114 -18.02 -5.01 -12.52
C ASP A 114 -17.39 -3.91 -13.41
N ASN A 115 -17.56 -3.98 -14.74
CA ASN A 115 -17.03 -3.01 -15.71
C ASN A 115 -17.65 -1.60 -15.65
N ASN A 116 -18.77 -1.42 -14.96
CA ASN A 116 -19.47 -0.12 -14.89
C ASN A 116 -19.20 0.63 -13.58
N ARG A 117 -18.55 0.00 -12.60
CA ARG A 117 -18.31 0.62 -11.30
C ARG A 117 -17.19 1.66 -11.39
N LYS A 118 -17.41 2.81 -10.77
CA LYS A 118 -16.46 3.93 -10.61
C LYS A 118 -16.59 4.49 -9.21
N GLY A 119 -15.66 5.35 -8.78
CA GLY A 119 -15.72 5.96 -7.44
C GLY A 119 -15.65 4.89 -6.35
N TYR A 120 -16.59 4.91 -5.41
CA TYR A 120 -16.67 3.90 -4.35
C TYR A 120 -16.86 2.48 -4.89
N GLY A 121 -17.55 2.32 -6.02
CA GLY A 121 -17.77 1.01 -6.62
C GLY A 121 -16.51 0.33 -7.14
N SER A 122 -15.45 1.09 -7.46
CA SER A 122 -14.14 0.53 -7.84
C SER A 122 -13.57 -0.40 -6.77
N TYR A 123 -13.89 -0.14 -5.50
CA TYR A 123 -13.43 -0.96 -4.38
C TYR A 123 -14.13 -2.31 -4.33
N ILE A 124 -15.41 -2.35 -4.69
CA ILE A 124 -16.16 -3.60 -4.81
C ILE A 124 -15.56 -4.48 -5.92
N ASN A 125 -14.99 -3.90 -6.98
CA ASN A 125 -14.33 -4.67 -8.04
C ASN A 125 -13.13 -5.46 -7.50
N TYR A 126 -12.20 -4.82 -6.79
CA TYR A 126 -11.06 -5.58 -6.24
C TYR A 126 -11.47 -6.49 -5.08
N ILE A 127 -12.44 -6.12 -4.24
CA ILE A 127 -12.97 -7.02 -3.20
C ILE A 127 -13.55 -8.29 -3.84
N ASN A 128 -14.30 -8.16 -4.93
CA ASN A 128 -14.84 -9.31 -5.67
C ASN A 128 -13.73 -10.11 -6.35
N ARG A 129 -12.67 -9.48 -6.86
CA ARG A 129 -11.49 -10.20 -7.39
C ARG A 129 -10.79 -11.00 -6.30
N ILE A 130 -10.55 -10.41 -5.13
CA ILE A 130 -10.00 -11.10 -3.95
C ILE A 130 -10.89 -12.29 -3.58
N ASN A 131 -12.20 -12.07 -3.46
CA ASN A 131 -13.14 -13.13 -3.09
C ASN A 131 -13.14 -14.25 -4.14
N ASN A 132 -13.16 -13.93 -5.43
CA ASN A 132 -13.09 -14.92 -6.50
C ASN A 132 -11.78 -15.73 -6.48
N LEU A 133 -10.63 -15.07 -6.28
CA LEU A 133 -9.32 -15.73 -6.15
C LEU A 133 -9.27 -16.70 -4.96
N LEU A 134 -10.02 -16.39 -3.90
CA LEU A 134 -10.11 -17.21 -2.69
C LEU A 134 -11.27 -18.22 -2.73
N GLY A 135 -11.98 -18.34 -3.86
CA GLY A 135 -13.11 -19.26 -4.02
C GLY A 135 -14.36 -18.88 -3.21
N ARG A 136 -14.53 -17.59 -2.91
CA ARG A 136 -15.63 -17.03 -2.10
C ARG A 136 -16.69 -16.38 -3.00
N GLU A 137 -17.88 -16.19 -2.44
CA GLU A 137 -18.96 -15.45 -3.10
C GLU A 137 -18.62 -13.96 -3.29
N LYS A 138 -19.29 -13.31 -4.23
CA LYS A 138 -19.21 -11.85 -4.39
C LYS A 138 -19.67 -11.15 -3.11
N PHE A 139 -19.05 -10.01 -2.83
CA PHE A 139 -19.39 -9.19 -1.68
C PHE A 139 -20.87 -8.83 -1.68
N SER A 140 -21.53 -9.00 -0.52
CA SER A 140 -22.95 -8.73 -0.36
C SER A 140 -23.24 -7.87 0.87
N VAL A 141 -24.35 -7.13 0.84
CA VAL A 141 -24.85 -6.35 1.98
C VAL A 141 -26.21 -6.91 2.43
N GLU A 142 -26.41 -6.98 3.74
CA GLU A 142 -27.65 -7.41 4.37
C GLU A 142 -28.10 -6.36 5.39
N TYR A 143 -29.39 -6.02 5.40
CA TYR A 143 -29.99 -5.09 6.36
C TYR A 143 -30.80 -5.87 7.39
N ILE A 144 -30.55 -5.61 8.67
CA ILE A 144 -31.13 -6.40 9.77
C ILE A 144 -31.65 -5.42 10.82
N ASP A 145 -32.78 -5.75 11.46
CA ASP A 145 -33.27 -4.95 12.57
C ASP A 145 -32.31 -4.98 13.77
N ILE A 146 -32.07 -3.81 14.37
CA ILE A 146 -31.14 -3.65 15.50
C ILE A 146 -31.54 -4.47 16.72
N SER A 147 -32.82 -4.82 16.91
CA SER A 147 -33.27 -5.69 18.00
C SER A 147 -32.71 -7.12 17.89
N LEU A 148 -32.30 -7.55 16.70
CA LEU A 148 -31.69 -8.86 16.45
C LEU A 148 -30.17 -8.84 16.62
N TYR A 149 -29.58 -7.67 16.88
CA TYR A 149 -28.13 -7.57 17.06
C TYR A 149 -27.70 -8.26 18.36
N GLN A 150 -26.81 -9.23 18.23
CA GLN A 150 -26.16 -9.92 19.34
C GLN A 150 -24.69 -9.54 19.37
N ILE A 151 -24.13 -9.35 20.57
CA ILE A 151 -22.70 -9.09 20.73
C ILE A 151 -21.96 -10.33 20.25
N PRO A 152 -21.13 -10.22 19.19
CA PRO A 152 -20.42 -11.36 18.65
C PRO A 152 -19.30 -11.84 19.58
N GLU A 153 -18.90 -13.11 19.43
CA GLU A 153 -17.85 -13.72 20.25
C GLU A 153 -16.49 -13.05 20.01
N GLU A 154 -15.88 -12.51 21.06
CA GLU A 154 -14.68 -11.68 20.96
C GLU A 154 -13.46 -12.42 20.36
N SER A 155 -13.42 -13.76 20.52
CA SER A 155 -12.39 -14.65 19.95
C SER A 155 -12.36 -14.66 18.42
N LYS A 156 -13.50 -14.32 17.78
CA LYS A 156 -13.67 -14.21 16.33
C LYS A 156 -13.44 -12.79 15.81
N GLY A 157 -13.19 -11.82 16.68
CA GLY A 157 -12.83 -10.47 16.29
C GLY A 157 -11.50 -10.47 15.56
N TYR A 158 -11.48 -9.95 14.33
CA TYR A 158 -10.26 -9.84 13.55
C TYR A 158 -9.27 -8.90 14.22
N LYS A 159 -8.04 -9.39 14.34
CA LYS A 159 -6.87 -8.64 14.78
C LYS A 159 -5.85 -8.63 13.67
N ILE A 160 -5.33 -7.45 13.37
CA ILE A 160 -4.21 -7.25 12.45
C ILE A 160 -2.97 -8.00 12.96
N TYR A 161 -2.86 -8.19 14.28
CA TYR A 161 -1.76 -8.92 14.88
C TYR A 161 -2.25 -9.74 16.07
N SER A 162 -2.06 -11.05 15.98
CA SER A 162 -2.32 -11.99 17.07
C SER A 162 -1.29 -13.11 17.01
N PRO A 163 -0.14 -12.97 17.69
CA PRO A 163 0.89 -13.99 17.65
C PRO A 163 0.39 -15.27 18.33
N GLN A 164 0.72 -16.42 17.77
CA GLN A 164 0.42 -17.72 18.39
C GLN A 164 1.49 -18.06 19.44
N ASN A 165 2.76 -17.87 19.09
CA ASN A 165 3.89 -18.05 19.99
C ASN A 165 5.01 -17.06 19.61
N ILE A 166 5.12 -15.98 20.39
CA ILE A 166 6.05 -14.88 20.09
C ILE A 166 7.50 -15.36 20.04
N GLU A 167 7.92 -16.23 20.96
CA GLU A 167 9.30 -16.72 21.03
C GLU A 167 9.65 -17.55 19.80
N ARG A 168 8.79 -18.50 19.43
CA ARG A 168 8.99 -19.34 18.26
C ARG A 168 8.91 -18.54 16.95
N GLU A 169 8.01 -17.58 16.86
CA GLU A 169 7.93 -16.74 15.66
C GLU A 169 9.12 -15.78 15.54
N ALA A 170 9.65 -15.25 16.65
CA ALA A 170 10.89 -14.48 16.67
C ALA A 170 12.12 -15.34 16.32
N GLU A 171 12.14 -16.60 16.76
CA GLU A 171 13.14 -17.59 16.36
C GLU A 171 13.11 -17.78 14.83
N TYR A 172 11.92 -17.90 14.23
CA TYR A 172 11.78 -18.00 12.78
C TYR A 172 12.32 -16.79 12.02
N LEU A 173 12.22 -15.58 12.57
CA LEU A 173 12.84 -14.40 11.98
C LEU A 173 14.36 -14.45 12.01
N ARG A 174 14.96 -14.92 13.10
CA ARG A 174 16.43 -15.07 13.18
C ARG A 174 16.91 -16.18 12.26
N ARG A 175 16.27 -17.35 12.31
CA ARG A 175 16.63 -18.53 11.50
C ARG A 175 16.47 -18.26 10.01
N SER A 176 15.48 -17.47 9.59
CA SER A 176 15.32 -17.14 8.18
C SER A 176 16.49 -16.36 7.59
N ALA A 177 17.22 -15.59 8.41
CA ALA A 177 18.42 -14.87 7.99
C ALA A 177 19.74 -15.63 8.23
N THR A 178 19.77 -16.67 9.09
CA THR A 178 21.00 -17.42 9.40
C THR A 178 21.07 -18.81 8.75
N GLU A 179 19.93 -19.46 8.48
CA GLU A 179 19.87 -20.80 7.89
C GLU A 179 19.77 -20.76 6.36
N LEU A 180 20.69 -20.04 5.72
CA LEU A 180 20.76 -19.87 4.26
C LEU A 180 21.80 -20.80 3.60
N LYS A 181 22.64 -21.48 4.39
CA LYS A 181 23.68 -22.39 3.89
C LYS A 181 23.04 -23.60 3.18
N GLY A 182 23.60 -23.98 2.03
CA GLY A 182 23.11 -25.10 1.21
C GLY A 182 21.88 -24.77 0.37
N LYS A 183 21.46 -23.51 0.32
CA LYS A 183 20.26 -23.06 -0.38
C LYS A 183 20.58 -21.98 -1.41
N LEU A 184 19.71 -21.87 -2.40
CA LEU A 184 19.81 -20.96 -3.52
C LEU A 184 18.47 -20.24 -3.72
N PHE A 185 18.46 -18.93 -3.58
CA PHE A 185 17.25 -18.10 -3.58
C PHE A 185 17.30 -17.01 -4.65
N CYS A 186 16.13 -16.64 -5.16
CA CYS A 186 15.94 -15.41 -5.93
C CYS A 186 14.97 -14.49 -5.19
N GLY A 187 15.36 -13.23 -5.00
CA GLY A 187 14.47 -12.21 -4.48
C GLY A 187 14.25 -11.11 -5.52
N ILE A 188 13.00 -10.68 -5.69
CA ILE A 188 12.58 -9.65 -6.63
C ILE A 188 11.82 -8.56 -5.88
N ASP A 189 12.16 -7.30 -6.13
CA ASP A 189 11.47 -6.10 -5.66
C ASP A 189 11.00 -5.28 -6.87
N ILE A 190 9.69 -5.26 -7.12
CA ILE A 190 9.09 -4.55 -8.24
C ILE A 190 8.69 -3.16 -7.75
N GLY A 191 9.45 -2.15 -8.14
CA GLY A 191 9.13 -0.75 -7.86
C GLY A 191 8.36 -0.06 -8.99
N GLY A 192 8.05 1.22 -8.82
CA GLY A 192 7.29 1.99 -9.80
C GLY A 192 7.98 2.14 -11.17
N ASN A 193 9.30 2.39 -11.19
CA ASN A 193 10.06 2.67 -12.42
C ASN A 193 11.24 1.70 -12.63
N SER A 194 11.39 0.70 -11.76
CA SER A 194 12.43 -0.33 -11.88
C SER A 194 12.03 -1.63 -11.18
N ILE A 195 12.45 -2.75 -11.73
CA ILE A 195 12.45 -4.06 -11.07
C ILE A 195 13.88 -4.37 -10.63
N LYS A 196 14.06 -4.79 -9.38
CA LYS A 196 15.35 -5.17 -8.80
C LYS A 196 15.32 -6.63 -8.44
N ALA A 197 16.36 -7.35 -8.81
CA ALA A 197 16.51 -8.77 -8.56
C ALA A 197 17.82 -9.03 -7.82
N ALA A 198 17.82 -10.03 -6.95
CA ALA A 198 18.99 -10.55 -6.26
C ALA A 198 18.99 -12.08 -6.28
N ALA A 199 20.16 -12.67 -6.44
CA ALA A 199 20.37 -14.09 -6.29
C ALA A 199 21.31 -14.35 -5.10
N VAL A 200 20.89 -15.23 -4.19
CA VAL A 200 21.62 -15.54 -2.95
C VAL A 200 21.96 -17.03 -2.94
N VAL A 201 23.24 -17.35 -2.78
CA VAL A 201 23.76 -18.72 -2.80
C VAL A 201 24.50 -18.97 -1.50
N ASN A 202 24.10 -19.99 -0.74
CA ASN A 202 24.77 -20.37 0.52
C ASN A 202 24.89 -19.22 1.55
N GLY A 203 23.96 -18.27 1.54
CA GLY A 203 24.01 -17.09 2.42
C GLY A 203 24.93 -15.96 1.94
N GLU A 204 25.40 -16.02 0.69
CA GLU A 204 26.15 -14.94 0.04
C GLU A 204 25.35 -14.33 -1.12
N ILE A 205 25.47 -13.02 -1.30
CA ILE A 205 24.89 -12.32 -2.45
C ILE A 205 25.74 -12.68 -3.68
N ALA A 206 25.18 -13.46 -4.61
CA ALA A 206 25.90 -13.92 -5.78
C ALA A 206 25.77 -12.96 -6.97
N LEU A 207 24.62 -12.31 -7.11
CA LEU A 207 24.33 -11.33 -8.15
C LEU A 207 23.18 -10.39 -7.73
N VAL A 208 23.26 -9.12 -8.12
CA VAL A 208 22.15 -8.18 -8.14
C VAL A 208 21.98 -7.62 -9.56
N LYS A 209 20.73 -7.37 -9.98
CA LYS A 209 20.44 -6.81 -11.31
C LYS A 209 19.15 -5.99 -11.29
N GLY A 210 19.23 -4.77 -11.82
CA GLY A 210 18.10 -3.89 -12.04
C GLY A 210 17.65 -3.87 -13.50
N TYR A 211 16.36 -3.62 -13.71
CA TYR A 211 15.76 -3.34 -15.01
C TYR A 211 14.81 -2.14 -14.88
N ARG A 212 14.96 -1.14 -15.73
CA ARG A 212 14.05 0.02 -15.78
C ARG A 212 12.83 -0.29 -16.63
N TRP A 213 11.66 0.04 -16.11
CA TRP A 213 10.38 -0.24 -16.75
C TRP A 213 9.39 0.89 -16.53
N PHE A 214 8.32 0.94 -17.32
CA PHE A 214 7.31 2.00 -17.28
C PHE A 214 5.91 1.38 -17.39
N PRO A 215 5.40 0.76 -16.31
CA PRO A 215 4.23 -0.10 -16.36
C PRO A 215 2.93 0.64 -16.67
N ASP A 216 2.86 1.94 -16.39
CA ASP A 216 1.68 2.77 -16.66
C ASP A 216 1.27 2.77 -18.15
N ALA A 217 2.20 2.49 -19.07
CA ALA A 217 1.97 2.41 -20.51
C ALA A 217 1.63 1.00 -21.02
N TYR A 218 1.77 -0.04 -20.18
CA TYR A 218 1.57 -1.43 -20.57
C TYR A 218 0.08 -1.76 -20.67
N LYS A 219 -0.30 -2.41 -21.77
CA LYS A 219 -1.69 -2.69 -22.14
C LYS A 219 -2.09 -4.13 -21.89
N THR A 220 -1.13 -5.01 -21.62
CA THR A 220 -1.33 -6.44 -21.39
C THR A 220 -0.62 -6.91 -20.12
N ALA A 221 -1.08 -8.03 -19.56
CA ALA A 221 -0.44 -8.67 -18.42
C ALA A 221 0.95 -9.24 -18.77
N ASP A 222 1.16 -9.66 -20.02
CA ASP A 222 2.44 -10.19 -20.47
C ASP A 222 3.52 -9.11 -20.46
N GLU A 223 3.18 -7.86 -20.80
CA GLU A 223 4.10 -6.72 -20.67
C GLU A 223 4.52 -6.45 -19.21
N ILE A 224 3.70 -6.84 -18.23
CA ILE A 224 4.04 -6.77 -16.79
C ILE A 224 4.84 -8.00 -16.32
N ASN A 225 4.37 -9.20 -16.67
CA ASN A 225 4.93 -10.46 -16.19
C ASN A 225 6.29 -10.77 -16.83
N ASN A 226 6.46 -10.51 -18.12
CA ASN A 226 7.66 -10.92 -18.87
C ASN A 226 8.94 -10.29 -18.34
N PRO A 227 9.01 -8.98 -18.00
CA PRO A 227 10.19 -8.40 -17.36
C PRO A 227 10.59 -9.09 -16.05
N VAL A 228 9.62 -9.50 -15.23
CA VAL A 228 9.88 -10.21 -13.97
C VAL A 228 10.46 -11.60 -14.25
N LEU A 229 9.82 -12.36 -15.15
CA LEU A 229 10.27 -13.70 -15.52
C LEU A 229 11.63 -13.68 -16.24
N MET A 230 11.89 -12.65 -17.05
CA MET A 230 13.19 -12.44 -17.68
C MET A 230 14.30 -12.28 -16.64
N LEU A 231 14.07 -11.50 -15.56
CA LEU A 231 15.07 -11.37 -14.49
C LEU A 231 15.28 -12.68 -13.73
N ILE A 232 14.23 -13.45 -13.44
CA ILE A 232 14.36 -14.78 -12.81
C ILE A 232 15.19 -15.73 -13.69
N ARG A 233 14.88 -15.76 -14.99
CA ARG A 233 15.64 -16.55 -15.98
C ARG A 233 17.09 -16.11 -16.08
N PHE A 234 17.35 -14.79 -16.12
CA PHE A 234 18.69 -14.23 -16.16
C PHE A 234 19.50 -14.65 -14.92
N MET A 235 18.93 -14.50 -13.72
CA MET A 235 19.58 -14.92 -12.47
C MET A 235 19.94 -16.39 -12.50
N ARG A 236 18.99 -17.25 -12.90
CA ARG A 236 19.23 -18.69 -13.04
C ARG A 236 20.35 -18.99 -14.02
N ALA A 237 20.22 -18.47 -15.25
CA ALA A 237 21.15 -18.75 -16.33
C ALA A 237 22.58 -18.30 -15.96
N TYR A 238 22.71 -17.12 -15.35
CA TYR A 238 23.98 -16.62 -14.85
C TYR A 238 24.61 -17.53 -13.79
N LEU A 239 23.83 -17.99 -12.81
CA LEU A 239 24.35 -18.86 -11.75
C LEU A 239 24.85 -20.21 -12.29
N ILE A 240 24.10 -20.82 -13.20
CA ILE A 240 24.51 -22.10 -13.83
C ILE A 240 25.75 -21.88 -14.69
N TYR A 241 25.74 -20.84 -15.52
CA TYR A 241 26.86 -20.48 -16.38
C TYR A 241 28.14 -20.24 -15.56
N LYS A 242 28.04 -19.44 -14.50
CA LYS A 242 29.16 -19.16 -13.58
C LYS A 242 29.69 -20.42 -12.90
N ASP A 243 28.81 -21.35 -12.54
CA ASP A 243 29.20 -22.62 -11.92
C ASP A 243 29.94 -23.56 -12.89
N MET A 244 29.52 -23.58 -14.16
CA MET A 244 30.17 -24.35 -15.23
C MET A 244 31.50 -23.75 -15.71
N HIS A 245 31.64 -22.42 -15.64
CA HIS A 245 32.81 -21.67 -16.14
C HIS A 245 33.64 -21.06 -15.01
N LYS A 246 33.82 -21.78 -13.89
CA LYS A 246 34.60 -21.32 -12.71
C LYS A 246 36.03 -20.87 -13.05
N ASP A 247 36.62 -21.43 -14.09
CA ASP A 247 37.99 -21.16 -14.52
C ASP A 247 38.13 -19.97 -15.49
N ASP A 248 37.02 -19.36 -15.94
CA ASP A 248 37.03 -18.14 -16.77
C ASP A 248 35.98 -17.10 -16.30
N PRO A 249 36.24 -16.40 -15.18
CA PRO A 249 35.29 -15.46 -14.59
C PRO A 249 35.10 -14.16 -15.40
N LEU A 250 35.95 -13.90 -16.40
CA LEU A 250 36.05 -12.60 -17.08
C LEU A 250 35.14 -12.46 -18.31
N LEU A 251 34.55 -13.54 -18.82
CA LEU A 251 33.83 -13.53 -20.10
C LEU A 251 32.56 -12.66 -20.12
N LEU A 252 31.96 -12.37 -18.96
CA LEU A 252 30.73 -11.59 -18.82
C LEU A 252 30.85 -10.33 -17.94
N ALA A 253 31.92 -10.21 -17.15
CA ALA A 253 32.03 -9.18 -16.09
C ALA A 253 32.05 -7.72 -16.61
N GLN A 254 32.32 -7.51 -17.90
CA GLN A 254 32.33 -6.19 -18.56
C GLN A 254 31.22 -6.04 -19.61
N SER A 255 30.25 -6.96 -19.63
CA SER A 255 29.17 -6.90 -20.61
C SER A 255 28.13 -5.84 -20.25
N GLU A 256 27.57 -5.20 -21.29
CA GLU A 256 26.51 -4.19 -21.20
C GLU A 256 25.27 -4.68 -20.42
N VAL A 257 25.08 -6.00 -20.25
CA VAL A 257 23.94 -6.55 -19.52
C VAL A 257 23.96 -6.20 -18.03
N PHE A 258 25.12 -5.95 -17.43
CA PHE A 258 25.23 -5.58 -16.02
C PHE A 258 25.04 -4.08 -15.77
N GLU A 259 24.96 -3.25 -16.82
CA GLU A 259 24.62 -1.84 -16.68
C GLU A 259 23.19 -1.68 -16.12
N GLU A 260 22.98 -0.68 -15.27
CA GLU A 260 21.68 -0.45 -14.60
C GLU A 260 20.54 -0.21 -15.62
N ASN A 261 20.88 0.39 -16.76
CA ASN A 261 19.99 0.77 -17.84
C ASN A 261 20.00 -0.21 -19.04
N ALA A 262 20.55 -1.43 -18.87
CA ALA A 262 20.50 -2.44 -19.92
C ALA A 262 19.06 -2.65 -20.41
N SER A 263 18.88 -2.66 -21.73
CA SER A 263 17.56 -2.81 -22.35
C SER A 263 16.99 -4.21 -22.16
N TYR A 264 15.67 -4.35 -22.36
CA TYR A 264 15.02 -5.67 -22.33
C TYR A 264 15.66 -6.65 -23.32
N SER A 265 15.88 -6.19 -24.55
CA SER A 265 16.48 -7.02 -25.61
C SER A 265 17.92 -7.43 -25.30
N CYS A 266 18.68 -6.56 -24.63
CA CYS A 266 20.02 -6.88 -24.15
C CYS A 266 19.97 -8.01 -23.12
N ILE A 267 19.22 -7.83 -22.02
CA ILE A 267 19.12 -8.86 -20.97
C ILE A 267 18.57 -10.18 -21.53
N GLU A 268 17.55 -10.11 -22.38
CA GLU A 268 16.98 -11.30 -23.02
C GLU A 268 18.00 -12.03 -23.90
N LYS A 269 18.80 -11.30 -24.71
CA LYS A 269 19.84 -11.89 -25.55
C LYS A 269 20.87 -12.64 -24.70
N TYR A 270 21.47 -11.99 -23.71
CA TYR A 270 22.47 -12.64 -22.84
C TYR A 270 21.87 -13.81 -22.06
N THR A 271 20.60 -13.72 -21.65
CA THR A 271 19.89 -14.84 -21.02
C THR A 271 19.81 -16.03 -21.96
N LYS A 272 19.39 -15.82 -23.22
CA LYS A 272 19.30 -16.89 -24.23
C LYS A 272 20.66 -17.48 -24.57
N ASP A 273 21.69 -16.64 -24.68
CA ASP A 273 23.07 -17.09 -24.97
C ASP A 273 23.59 -17.99 -23.83
N MET A 274 23.39 -17.59 -22.56
CA MET A 274 23.74 -18.43 -21.41
C MET A 274 22.89 -19.72 -21.34
N GLU A 275 21.60 -19.65 -21.61
CA GLU A 275 20.70 -20.81 -21.64
C GLU A 275 21.02 -21.77 -22.80
N ALA A 276 21.62 -21.30 -23.89
CA ALA A 276 22.08 -22.15 -25.00
C ALA A 276 23.37 -22.92 -24.65
N LEU A 277 24.18 -22.37 -23.76
CA LEU A 277 25.43 -22.97 -23.27
C LEU A 277 25.23 -23.84 -22.01
N THR A 278 24.05 -23.77 -21.40
CA THR A 278 23.70 -24.45 -20.15
C THR A 278 22.41 -25.26 -20.29
N ASN A 279 21.98 -25.98 -19.26
CA ASN A 279 20.68 -26.64 -19.28
C ASN A 279 19.56 -25.65 -18.88
N LYS A 280 18.84 -25.14 -19.89
CA LYS A 280 17.71 -24.20 -19.72
C LYS A 280 16.53 -24.74 -18.89
N ASP A 281 16.44 -26.05 -18.68
CA ASP A 281 15.34 -26.71 -17.95
C ASP A 281 15.72 -26.99 -16.49
N LEU A 282 16.95 -26.64 -16.08
CA LEU A 282 17.41 -26.86 -14.71
C LEU A 282 16.68 -25.93 -13.74
N CYS A 283 15.98 -26.52 -12.77
CA CYS A 283 15.33 -25.79 -11.69
C CYS A 283 16.27 -25.74 -10.47
N ILE A 284 16.86 -24.59 -10.20
CA ILE A 284 17.94 -24.46 -9.20
C ILE A 284 17.50 -23.77 -7.91
N PHE A 285 16.42 -22.99 -7.95
CA PHE A 285 16.01 -22.19 -6.79
C PHE A 285 15.32 -23.08 -5.76
N ASP A 286 15.78 -23.05 -4.51
CA ASP A 286 15.05 -23.57 -3.37
C ASP A 286 13.86 -22.64 -3.03
N GLY A 287 13.95 -21.36 -3.43
CA GLY A 287 12.80 -20.49 -3.37
C GLY A 287 12.95 -19.17 -4.11
N ILE A 288 11.80 -18.60 -4.47
CA ILE A 288 11.70 -17.28 -5.11
C ILE A 288 10.75 -16.42 -4.28
N ALA A 289 11.16 -15.19 -3.98
CA ALA A 289 10.30 -14.19 -3.33
C ALA A 289 10.12 -12.98 -4.24
N ILE A 290 8.88 -12.50 -4.40
CA ILE A 290 8.50 -11.39 -5.28
C ILE A 290 7.69 -10.36 -4.49
N GLY A 291 8.24 -9.17 -4.29
CA GLY A 291 7.50 -8.00 -3.85
C GLY A 291 6.83 -7.33 -5.05
N PHE A 292 5.50 -7.24 -5.03
CA PHE A 292 4.69 -6.67 -6.12
C PHE A 292 3.96 -5.40 -5.65
N PRO A 293 3.95 -4.31 -6.43
CA PRO A 293 3.35 -3.03 -6.05
C PRO A 293 1.84 -3.02 -6.32
N ASP A 294 1.09 -3.80 -5.56
CA ASP A 294 -0.39 -3.75 -5.48
C ASP A 294 -0.89 -4.60 -4.30
N ILE A 295 -2.21 -4.75 -4.16
CA ILE A 295 -2.82 -5.70 -3.24
C ILE A 295 -2.41 -7.12 -3.65
N VAL A 296 -1.72 -7.80 -2.74
CA VAL A 296 -1.38 -9.21 -2.86
C VAL A 296 -1.95 -9.92 -1.65
N ILE A 297 -2.79 -10.93 -1.88
CA ILE A 297 -3.43 -11.74 -0.85
C ILE A 297 -3.24 -13.20 -1.22
N ASN A 298 -2.85 -14.02 -0.25
CA ASN A 298 -2.66 -15.46 -0.37
C ASN A 298 -1.81 -15.85 -1.60
N ASN A 299 -0.63 -15.22 -1.72
CA ASN A 299 0.34 -15.49 -2.80
C ASN A 299 -0.14 -15.10 -4.21
N LYS A 300 -1.18 -14.26 -4.32
CA LYS A 300 -1.80 -13.85 -5.59
C LYS A 300 -1.93 -12.33 -5.69
N VAL A 301 -1.48 -11.77 -6.82
CA VAL A 301 -1.76 -10.37 -7.15
C VAL A 301 -3.27 -10.24 -7.31
N SER A 302 -3.89 -9.56 -6.36
CA SER A 302 -5.35 -9.41 -6.27
C SER A 302 -5.84 -8.08 -6.86
N GLY A 303 -4.89 -7.19 -7.16
CA GLY A 303 -5.07 -5.94 -7.91
C GLY A 303 -5.66 -4.80 -7.08
N GLY A 304 -5.68 -3.60 -7.66
CA GLY A 304 -6.11 -2.39 -6.97
C GLY A 304 -6.19 -1.20 -7.92
N GLU A 305 -6.60 -0.04 -7.39
CA GLU A 305 -6.69 1.21 -8.15
C GLU A 305 -5.32 1.92 -8.23
N THR A 306 -4.29 1.18 -8.64
CA THR A 306 -2.91 1.66 -8.73
C THR A 306 -2.59 2.21 -10.11
N PRO A 307 -1.62 3.13 -10.26
CA PRO A 307 -1.17 3.60 -11.59
C PRO A 307 -0.62 2.49 -12.49
N LYS A 308 -0.07 1.42 -11.91
CA LYS A 308 0.73 0.40 -12.63
C LYS A 308 -0.12 -0.50 -13.52
N GLN A 309 -1.42 -0.59 -13.23
CA GLN A 309 -2.39 -1.30 -14.06
C GLN A 309 -3.24 -0.34 -14.90
N ARG A 310 -2.95 0.97 -14.89
CA ARG A 310 -3.73 1.98 -15.61
C ARG A 310 -3.77 1.68 -17.10
N GLY A 311 -2.63 1.36 -17.72
CA GLY A 311 -2.58 1.05 -19.15
C GLY A 311 -3.47 -0.13 -19.54
N ILE A 312 -3.55 -1.17 -18.70
CA ILE A 312 -4.46 -2.31 -18.92
C ILE A 312 -5.92 -1.88 -18.71
N ARG A 313 -6.22 -1.14 -17.63
CA ARG A 313 -7.60 -0.68 -17.33
C ARG A 313 -8.17 0.26 -18.39
N GLU A 314 -7.34 1.14 -18.94
CA GLU A 314 -7.74 2.16 -19.92
C GLU A 314 -7.67 1.64 -21.37
N SER A 315 -7.09 0.45 -21.59
CA SER A 315 -7.00 -0.16 -22.92
C SER A 315 -8.35 -0.69 -23.38
N SER A 316 -8.89 -0.11 -24.45
CA SER A 316 -10.12 -0.59 -25.10
C SER A 316 -9.93 -1.89 -25.89
N GLY A 317 -8.68 -2.32 -26.11
CA GLY A 317 -8.34 -3.47 -26.94
C GLY A 317 -8.29 -4.82 -26.19
N VAL A 318 -8.40 -4.83 -24.86
CA VAL A 318 -8.29 -6.04 -24.04
C VAL A 318 -9.39 -6.11 -22.99
N ASN A 319 -9.71 -7.33 -22.54
CA ASN A 319 -10.57 -7.53 -21.39
C ASN A 319 -9.74 -7.47 -20.10
N TYR A 320 -9.98 -6.45 -19.27
CA TYR A 320 -9.22 -6.24 -18.04
C TYR A 320 -9.23 -7.46 -17.11
N GLU A 321 -10.38 -8.11 -16.90
CA GLU A 321 -10.47 -9.28 -16.00
C GLU A 321 -9.66 -10.47 -16.51
N SER A 322 -9.63 -10.70 -17.82
CA SER A 322 -8.80 -11.73 -18.45
C SER A 322 -7.31 -11.44 -18.27
N GLU A 323 -6.87 -10.20 -18.52
CA GLU A 323 -5.47 -9.82 -18.33
C GLU A 323 -5.09 -9.84 -16.84
N PHE A 324 -5.97 -9.37 -15.98
CA PHE A 324 -5.79 -9.44 -14.54
C PHE A 324 -5.58 -10.89 -14.05
N LEU A 325 -6.36 -11.86 -14.53
CA LEU A 325 -6.15 -13.26 -14.18
C LEU A 325 -4.75 -13.73 -14.56
N LYS A 326 -4.27 -13.45 -15.78
CA LYS A 326 -2.90 -13.79 -16.20
C LYS A 326 -1.83 -13.20 -15.26
N MET A 327 -1.99 -11.93 -14.89
CA MET A 327 -1.10 -11.25 -13.94
C MET A 327 -1.17 -11.86 -12.53
N SER A 328 -2.36 -12.26 -12.07
CA SER A 328 -2.55 -12.91 -10.76
C SER A 328 -1.82 -14.26 -10.63
N HIS A 329 -1.51 -14.91 -11.76
CA HIS A 329 -0.79 -16.18 -11.83
C HIS A 329 0.74 -16.03 -11.89
N LEU A 330 1.30 -14.84 -11.62
CA LEU A 330 2.75 -14.62 -11.58
C LEU A 330 3.50 -15.64 -10.71
N ASN A 331 2.92 -16.06 -9.58
CA ASN A 331 3.50 -17.11 -8.74
C ASN A 331 3.70 -18.43 -9.50
N ALA A 332 2.68 -18.87 -10.25
CA ALA A 332 2.69 -20.13 -11.00
C ALA A 332 3.65 -20.07 -12.20
N LEU A 333 3.82 -18.89 -12.79
CA LEU A 333 4.83 -18.67 -13.82
C LEU A 333 6.25 -18.76 -13.25
N ALA A 334 6.48 -18.25 -12.04
CA ALA A 334 7.77 -18.37 -11.36
C ALA A 334 8.06 -19.79 -10.81
N GLU A 335 7.02 -20.59 -10.54
CA GLU A 335 7.16 -21.98 -10.07
C GLU A 335 7.93 -22.88 -11.06
N GLN A 336 8.03 -22.49 -12.32
CA GLN A 336 8.80 -23.22 -13.35
C GLN A 336 10.32 -23.19 -13.12
N TYR A 337 10.81 -22.39 -12.17
CA TYR A 337 12.24 -22.21 -11.90
C TYR A 337 12.67 -22.76 -10.53
N ILE A 338 11.74 -23.28 -9.73
CA ILE A 338 12.02 -23.82 -8.39
C ILE A 338 12.17 -25.34 -8.42
N LYS A 339 12.97 -25.86 -7.49
CA LYS A 339 13.07 -27.32 -7.23
C LYS A 339 11.72 -27.89 -6.78
N PRO A 340 11.51 -29.22 -6.86
CA PRO A 340 10.25 -29.87 -6.46
C PRO A 340 9.73 -29.50 -5.06
N ASP A 341 10.63 -29.35 -4.07
CA ASP A 341 10.29 -28.96 -2.69
C ASP A 341 10.45 -27.45 -2.44
N GLY A 342 10.69 -26.68 -3.49
CA GLY A 342 10.89 -25.24 -3.41
C GLY A 342 9.59 -24.48 -3.21
N LYS A 343 9.70 -23.16 -2.98
CA LYS A 343 8.53 -22.29 -2.80
C LYS A 343 8.65 -20.99 -3.58
N VAL A 344 7.52 -20.52 -4.10
CA VAL A 344 7.37 -19.14 -4.57
C VAL A 344 6.49 -18.37 -3.61
N VAL A 345 6.96 -17.22 -3.15
CA VAL A 345 6.20 -16.28 -2.32
C VAL A 345 6.08 -14.95 -3.03
N VAL A 346 4.87 -14.50 -3.28
CA VAL A 346 4.49 -13.21 -3.83
C VAL A 346 3.75 -12.47 -2.73
N LEU A 347 4.15 -11.24 -2.48
CA LEU A 347 3.55 -10.39 -1.47
C LEU A 347 3.59 -8.91 -1.89
N ASN A 348 2.81 -8.08 -1.22
CA ASN A 348 2.89 -6.64 -1.40
C ASN A 348 4.30 -6.14 -1.05
N ASP A 349 4.83 -5.20 -1.83
CA ASP A 349 6.15 -4.58 -1.63
C ASP A 349 6.30 -3.91 -0.25
N GLY A 350 5.25 -3.25 0.24
CA GLY A 350 5.17 -2.73 1.60
C GLY A 350 5.19 -3.82 2.68
N ASN A 351 4.51 -4.95 2.44
CA ASN A 351 4.57 -6.13 3.34
C ASN A 351 5.97 -6.76 3.31
N LEU A 352 6.64 -6.79 2.16
CA LEU A 352 8.01 -7.28 2.00
C LEU A 352 8.98 -6.43 2.80
N ALA A 353 8.94 -5.12 2.59
CA ALA A 353 9.74 -4.18 3.37
C ALA A 353 9.46 -4.31 4.88
N SER A 354 8.20 -4.45 5.26
CA SER A 354 7.81 -4.60 6.67
C SER A 354 8.37 -5.88 7.29
N PHE A 355 8.31 -7.00 6.58
CA PHE A 355 8.88 -8.25 7.05
C PHE A 355 10.40 -8.15 7.21
N ILE A 356 11.10 -7.53 6.26
CA ILE A 356 12.55 -7.33 6.36
C ILE A 356 12.87 -6.53 7.62
N VAL A 357 12.14 -5.45 7.89
CA VAL A 357 12.32 -4.67 9.13
C VAL A 357 12.05 -5.51 10.38
N SER A 358 11.07 -6.42 10.37
CA SER A 358 10.86 -7.37 11.47
C SER A 358 12.06 -8.29 11.68
N VAL A 359 12.67 -8.79 10.60
CA VAL A 359 13.90 -9.60 10.67
C VAL A 359 15.05 -8.78 11.24
N GLU A 360 15.31 -7.59 10.69
CA GLU A 360 16.36 -6.71 11.18
C GLU A 360 16.19 -6.35 12.66
N GLN A 361 14.95 -6.10 13.09
CA GLN A 361 14.63 -5.89 14.50
C GLN A 361 14.95 -7.10 15.36
N ALA A 362 14.74 -8.31 14.85
CA ALA A 362 15.11 -9.52 15.56
C ALA A 362 16.63 -9.63 15.77
N PHE A 363 17.47 -8.90 15.02
CA PHE A 363 18.93 -8.82 15.23
C PHE A 363 19.38 -7.57 15.99
N SER A 364 18.49 -6.61 16.24
CA SER A 364 18.83 -5.39 16.96
C SER A 364 18.74 -5.59 18.48
N ASP A 365 19.69 -5.03 19.21
CA ASP A 365 19.65 -4.95 20.68
C ASP A 365 18.64 -3.89 21.18
N GLU A 366 18.24 -2.96 20.31
CA GLU A 366 17.31 -1.87 20.61
C GLU A 366 15.92 -2.22 20.08
N GLY A 367 14.92 -2.34 20.96
CA GLY A 367 13.53 -2.59 20.56
C GLY A 367 12.90 -1.42 19.79
N ARG A 368 12.95 -1.41 18.44
CA ARG A 368 12.33 -0.36 17.60
C ARG A 368 10.86 -0.63 17.31
N ILE A 369 10.44 -1.90 17.30
CA ILE A 369 9.05 -2.35 17.11
C ILE A 369 8.41 -2.61 18.49
N GLY A 370 7.25 -2.01 18.74
CA GLY A 370 6.48 -2.24 19.98
C GLY A 370 5.83 -3.63 20.03
N ASP A 371 5.27 -3.99 21.18
CA ASP A 371 4.69 -5.34 21.38
C ASP A 371 3.56 -5.69 20.41
N ASN A 372 2.81 -4.69 19.94
CA ASN A 372 1.73 -4.86 18.97
C ASN A 372 2.14 -4.51 17.53
N GLY A 373 3.43 -4.52 17.21
CA GLY A 373 3.95 -4.11 15.90
C GLY A 373 4.05 -2.59 15.73
N MET A 374 4.17 -2.13 14.50
CA MET A 374 4.29 -0.72 14.12
C MET A 374 3.71 -0.51 12.71
N PHE A 375 2.88 0.51 12.55
CA PHE A 375 2.44 0.94 11.23
C PHE A 375 3.54 1.75 10.55
N ALA A 376 3.80 1.45 9.28
CA ALA A 376 4.76 2.14 8.45
C ALA A 376 4.06 2.85 7.29
N HIS A 377 4.54 4.05 6.97
CA HIS A 377 4.09 4.81 5.82
C HIS A 377 5.25 5.27 4.96
N THR A 378 5.12 5.13 3.64
CA THR A 378 6.06 5.67 2.67
C THR A 378 5.41 6.85 1.97
N ILE A 379 5.94 8.05 2.17
CA ILE A 379 5.43 9.28 1.53
C ILE A 379 6.14 9.46 0.19
N GLY A 380 5.49 9.01 -0.89
CA GLY A 380 5.92 9.17 -2.27
C GLY A 380 4.91 9.97 -3.08
N THR A 381 4.73 9.61 -4.36
CA THR A 381 3.64 10.16 -5.20
C THR A 381 2.29 10.02 -4.49
N ASP A 382 2.03 8.82 -3.96
CA ASP A 382 0.94 8.48 -3.05
C ASP A 382 1.50 8.07 -1.67
N LEU A 383 0.62 7.77 -0.71
CA LEU A 383 1.00 7.23 0.60
C LEU A 383 1.02 5.68 0.56
N GLY A 384 2.19 5.08 0.63
CA GLY A 384 2.31 3.63 0.88
C GLY A 384 1.98 3.32 2.33
N THR A 385 1.35 2.17 2.59
CA THR A 385 1.05 1.69 3.95
C THR A 385 1.50 0.26 4.11
N GLY A 386 2.07 -0.05 5.28
CA GLY A 386 2.41 -1.41 5.66
C GLY A 386 2.32 -1.58 7.18
N PHE A 387 2.30 -2.83 7.62
CA PHE A 387 2.35 -3.18 9.03
C PHE A 387 3.58 -4.03 9.33
N ILE A 388 4.42 -3.53 10.22
CA ILE A 388 5.61 -4.21 10.72
C ILE A 388 5.23 -4.90 12.02
N SER A 389 5.05 -6.22 11.99
CA SER A 389 4.79 -7.00 13.20
C SER A 389 6.07 -7.34 13.94
N LYS A 390 6.00 -7.57 15.25
CA LYS A 390 7.16 -8.03 16.04
C LYS A 390 7.65 -9.43 15.63
N THR A 391 6.79 -10.21 14.96
CA THR A 391 7.06 -11.61 14.60
C THR A 391 7.04 -11.88 13.08
N GLY A 392 6.97 -10.84 12.26
CA GLY A 392 6.86 -10.93 10.80
C GLY A 392 5.60 -11.67 10.33
N THR A 393 4.47 -11.45 11.03
CA THR A 393 3.11 -11.58 10.50
C THR A 393 2.94 -10.67 9.28
N ILE A 394 2.46 -11.24 8.18
CA ILE A 394 2.06 -10.56 6.95
C ILE A 394 0.54 -10.45 6.94
N GLN A 395 0.03 -9.30 6.54
CA GLN A 395 -1.41 -9.05 6.52
C GLN A 395 -2.05 -9.65 5.26
N GLU A 396 -3.19 -10.33 5.45
CA GLU A 396 -4.00 -10.90 4.37
C GLU A 396 -5.27 -10.06 4.14
N ILE A 397 -5.11 -8.74 4.19
CA ILE A 397 -6.15 -7.72 3.96
C ILE A 397 -5.59 -6.60 3.08
N PRO A 398 -6.44 -5.80 2.40
CA PRO A 398 -5.97 -4.73 1.52
C PRO A 398 -5.15 -3.63 2.20
N LEU A 399 -5.60 -3.11 3.35
CA LEU A 399 -4.94 -2.04 4.13
C LEU A 399 -4.54 -0.77 3.33
N GLU A 400 -5.44 -0.24 2.50
CA GLU A 400 -5.14 0.88 1.59
C GLU A 400 -5.40 2.27 2.22
N CYS A 401 -4.59 2.65 3.22
CA CYS A 401 -4.84 3.87 4.00
C CYS A 401 -4.81 5.19 3.20
N TYR A 402 -4.17 5.23 2.02
CA TYR A 402 -4.19 6.43 1.17
C TYR A 402 -5.59 6.75 0.63
N GLN A 403 -6.48 5.75 0.58
CA GLN A 403 -7.86 5.88 0.14
C GLN A 403 -8.81 6.22 1.30
N TYR A 404 -8.34 6.32 2.55
CA TYR A 404 -9.18 6.68 3.68
C TYR A 404 -9.73 8.09 3.48
N VAL A 405 -11.04 8.26 3.60
CA VAL A 405 -11.67 9.58 3.69
C VAL A 405 -11.48 10.09 5.10
N ILE A 406 -10.72 11.18 5.24
CA ILE A 406 -10.48 11.85 6.52
C ILE A 406 -11.21 13.20 6.60
N ASP A 407 -11.51 13.81 5.46
CA ASP A 407 -12.16 15.12 5.35
C ASP A 407 -13.57 15.00 4.75
N LEU A 408 -14.59 15.34 5.54
CA LEU A 408 -16.00 15.36 5.15
C LEU A 408 -16.44 16.75 4.65
N GLY A 409 -15.60 17.77 4.82
CA GLY A 409 -15.83 19.17 4.46
C GLY A 409 -15.16 19.54 3.13
N SER A 410 -14.53 20.72 3.09
CA SER A 410 -13.86 21.30 1.91
C SER A 410 -14.68 21.14 0.62
N LEU A 411 -15.98 21.46 0.72
CA LEU A 411 -16.94 21.26 -0.36
C LEU A 411 -16.57 22.04 -1.61
N GLN A 412 -16.02 23.24 -1.46
CA GLN A 412 -15.57 24.06 -2.59
C GLN A 412 -14.44 23.37 -3.35
N GLU A 413 -13.45 22.82 -2.66
CA GLU A 413 -12.36 22.08 -3.31
C GLU A 413 -12.83 20.74 -3.90
N SER A 414 -13.92 20.18 -3.40
CA SER A 414 -14.53 18.96 -3.93
C SER A 414 -15.24 19.17 -5.28
N GLN A 415 -15.47 20.41 -5.71
CA GLN A 415 -16.12 20.71 -7.00
C GLN A 415 -15.17 20.57 -8.19
N TYR A 416 -13.86 20.75 -7.97
CA TYR A 416 -12.87 20.60 -9.03
C TYR A 416 -12.68 19.13 -9.42
N ILE A 417 -12.46 18.88 -10.71
CA ILE A 417 -12.07 17.55 -11.22
C ILE A 417 -10.79 17.06 -10.54
N ALA A 418 -10.60 15.74 -10.44
CA ALA A 418 -9.51 15.16 -9.66
C ALA A 418 -8.11 15.63 -10.09
N LYS A 419 -7.91 15.84 -11.41
CA LYS A 419 -6.67 16.33 -12.01
C LYS A 419 -6.33 17.78 -11.64
N ASP A 420 -7.30 18.57 -11.20
CA ASP A 420 -7.04 19.92 -10.73
C ASP A 420 -6.23 19.89 -9.43
N VAL A 421 -5.19 20.72 -9.38
CA VAL A 421 -4.30 20.83 -8.23
C VAL A 421 -5.03 21.31 -6.97
N ARG A 422 -6.11 22.08 -7.13
CA ARG A 422 -6.96 22.55 -6.01
C ARG A 422 -7.88 21.45 -5.48
N SER A 423 -8.09 20.37 -6.24
CA SER A 423 -9.08 19.36 -5.92
C SER A 423 -8.69 18.47 -4.75
N ILE A 424 -9.66 18.17 -3.88
CA ILE A 424 -9.54 17.13 -2.85
C ILE A 424 -10.04 15.75 -3.33
N ARG A 425 -10.42 15.60 -4.60
CA ARG A 425 -10.83 14.31 -5.18
C ARG A 425 -9.64 13.44 -5.49
N ASN A 426 -9.63 12.22 -4.98
CA ASN A 426 -8.61 11.21 -5.28
C ASN A 426 -8.37 11.10 -6.79
N LEU A 427 -7.11 11.03 -7.23
CA LEU A 427 -6.77 10.96 -8.66
C LEU A 427 -7.27 9.69 -9.34
N ASN A 428 -7.35 8.59 -8.61
CA ASN A 428 -7.70 7.29 -9.17
C ASN A 428 -9.21 7.06 -9.11
N THR A 429 -9.87 7.46 -8.01
CA THR A 429 -11.30 7.16 -7.80
C THR A 429 -12.22 8.37 -7.88
N GLY A 430 -11.71 9.59 -7.79
CA GLY A 430 -12.52 10.80 -7.74
C GLY A 430 -13.21 11.05 -6.39
N ILE A 431 -12.98 10.19 -5.39
CA ILE A 431 -13.59 10.33 -4.06
C ILE A 431 -12.97 11.53 -3.32
N PRO A 432 -13.77 12.49 -2.83
CA PRO A 432 -13.25 13.66 -2.12
C PRO A 432 -12.77 13.31 -0.71
N GLY A 433 -11.78 14.07 -0.23
CA GLY A 433 -11.36 14.03 1.17
C GLY A 433 -10.47 12.86 1.55
N SER A 434 -9.95 12.11 0.56
CA SER A 434 -9.05 10.98 0.80
C SER A 434 -7.64 11.41 1.23
N VAL A 435 -6.98 10.63 2.08
CA VAL A 435 -5.62 10.85 2.60
C VAL A 435 -4.62 11.16 1.48
N GLN A 436 -4.77 10.55 0.28
CA GLN A 436 -3.94 10.83 -0.89
C GLN A 436 -3.77 12.33 -1.14
N LYS A 437 -4.85 13.11 -1.03
CA LYS A 437 -4.83 14.54 -1.31
C LYS A 437 -4.27 15.36 -0.17
N TYR A 438 -3.81 14.76 0.94
CA TYR A 438 -3.24 15.47 2.08
C TYR A 438 -1.83 14.98 2.45
N VAL A 439 -1.64 13.66 2.61
CA VAL A 439 -0.40 13.06 3.10
C VAL A 439 0.31 12.29 1.97
N SER A 440 0.71 13.02 0.92
CA SER A 440 1.50 12.50 -0.20
C SER A 440 2.25 13.64 -0.89
N GLN A 441 3.06 13.37 -1.90
CA GLN A 441 3.61 14.42 -2.75
C GLN A 441 2.50 15.25 -3.40
N ILE A 442 1.46 14.60 -3.95
CA ILE A 442 0.32 15.30 -4.56
C ILE A 442 -0.40 16.17 -3.52
N GLY A 443 -0.56 15.64 -2.31
CA GLY A 443 -1.20 16.36 -1.21
C GLY A 443 -0.39 17.57 -0.73
N MET A 444 0.93 17.41 -0.61
CA MET A 444 1.86 18.49 -0.27
C MET A 444 1.81 19.61 -1.31
N LEU A 445 1.86 19.26 -2.61
CA LEU A 445 1.79 20.24 -3.71
C LEU A 445 0.46 21.01 -3.69
N ARG A 446 -0.68 20.31 -3.50
CA ARG A 446 -1.99 20.95 -3.34
C ARG A 446 -2.00 21.93 -2.15
N LEU A 447 -1.57 21.49 -0.96
CA LEU A 447 -1.57 22.32 0.25
C LEU A 447 -0.65 23.54 0.08
N ALA A 448 0.54 23.35 -0.48
CA ALA A 448 1.48 24.44 -0.77
C ALA A 448 0.83 25.48 -1.67
N ILE A 449 0.20 25.05 -2.77
CA ILE A 449 -0.41 25.97 -3.72
C ILE A 449 -1.63 26.68 -3.12
N LYS A 450 -2.42 25.99 -2.29
CA LYS A 450 -3.50 26.61 -1.51
C LYS A 450 -2.95 27.71 -0.60
N ASN A 451 -1.91 27.41 0.18
CA ASN A 451 -1.31 28.35 1.13
C ASN A 451 -0.61 29.53 0.41
N ILE A 452 0.18 29.27 -0.63
CA ILE A 452 0.83 30.31 -1.44
C ILE A 452 -0.21 31.23 -2.09
N LYS A 453 -1.27 30.67 -2.68
CA LYS A 453 -2.33 31.48 -3.30
C LYS A 453 -3.03 32.38 -2.27
N GLN A 454 -3.24 31.88 -1.05
CA GLN A 454 -3.94 32.61 0.00
C GLN A 454 -3.10 33.73 0.61
N TYR A 455 -1.79 33.52 0.77
CA TYR A 455 -0.94 34.41 1.57
C TYR A 455 0.17 35.13 0.80
N ASN A 456 0.53 34.66 -0.41
CA ASN A 456 1.68 35.16 -1.16
C ASN A 456 1.43 35.20 -2.68
N SER A 457 0.71 36.23 -3.13
CA SER A 457 0.34 36.41 -4.55
C SER A 457 1.54 36.55 -5.48
N LYS A 458 2.65 37.14 -5.02
CA LYS A 458 3.89 37.27 -5.80
C LYS A 458 4.52 35.91 -6.08
N LEU A 459 4.65 35.07 -5.05
CA LEU A 459 5.15 33.71 -5.23
C LEU A 459 4.18 32.88 -6.09
N TYR A 460 2.87 33.04 -5.91
CA TYR A 460 1.87 32.36 -6.74
C TYR A 460 2.06 32.67 -8.24
N ASN A 461 2.26 33.94 -8.61
CA ASN A 461 2.53 34.33 -10.00
C ASN A 461 3.86 33.78 -10.51
N ASN A 462 4.90 33.79 -9.69
CA ASN A 462 6.21 33.22 -10.03
C ASN A 462 6.14 31.71 -10.35
N LEU A 463 5.19 30.96 -9.75
CA LEU A 463 4.98 29.55 -10.12
C LEU A 463 4.51 29.38 -11.57
N PHE A 464 3.73 30.33 -12.11
CA PHE A 464 3.37 30.34 -13.54
C PHE A 464 4.55 30.75 -14.42
N GLU A 465 5.29 31.79 -14.02
CA GLU A 465 6.48 32.26 -14.76
C GLU A 465 7.56 31.18 -14.88
N LYS A 466 7.73 30.36 -13.84
CA LYS A 466 8.65 29.21 -13.83
C LYS A 466 8.10 27.96 -14.53
N GLY A 467 6.86 27.98 -15.02
CA GLY A 467 6.22 26.85 -15.68
C GLY A 467 5.83 25.69 -14.74
N TYR A 468 5.75 25.95 -13.43
CA TYR A 468 5.28 24.95 -12.46
C TYR A 468 3.76 24.84 -12.42
N LEU A 469 3.04 25.89 -12.80
CA LEU A 469 1.59 25.91 -12.91
C LEU A 469 1.13 26.31 -14.31
N GLN A 470 0.09 25.64 -14.78
CA GLN A 470 -0.58 25.97 -16.04
C GLN A 470 -2.08 25.84 -15.89
N LYS A 471 -2.81 26.73 -16.56
CA LYS A 471 -4.26 26.59 -16.76
C LYS A 471 -4.51 25.94 -18.11
N ILE A 472 -5.29 24.88 -18.12
CA ILE A 472 -5.73 24.17 -19.34
C ILE A 472 -7.25 24.04 -19.34
N GLN A 473 -7.82 23.77 -20.50
CA GLN A 473 -9.23 23.38 -20.61
C GLN A 473 -9.34 21.85 -20.62
N LEU A 474 -10.09 21.31 -19.66
CA LEU A 474 -10.45 19.89 -19.59
C LEU A 474 -11.94 19.79 -19.30
N ASP A 475 -12.67 19.01 -20.09
CA ASP A 475 -14.12 18.80 -19.94
C ASP A 475 -14.91 20.11 -19.79
N GLU A 476 -14.57 21.11 -20.63
CA GLU A 476 -15.15 22.47 -20.64
C GLU A 476 -14.91 23.30 -19.36
N GLN A 477 -14.00 22.85 -18.48
CA GLN A 477 -13.62 23.54 -17.25
C GLN A 477 -12.14 23.99 -17.25
N GLU A 478 -11.91 25.24 -16.83
CA GLU A 478 -10.56 25.75 -16.59
C GLU A 478 -9.93 24.99 -15.41
N THR A 479 -8.97 24.13 -15.73
CA THR A 479 -8.27 23.26 -14.78
C THR A 479 -6.87 23.78 -14.52
N LEU A 480 -6.51 23.94 -13.24
CA LEU A 480 -5.16 24.28 -12.81
C LEU A 480 -4.35 22.99 -12.63
N ILE A 481 -3.28 22.84 -13.40
CA ILE A 481 -2.42 21.64 -13.38
C ILE A 481 -0.97 21.97 -13.07
N ILE A 482 -0.23 20.95 -12.61
CA ILE A 482 1.23 20.91 -12.67
C ILE A 482 1.57 20.08 -13.92
N PRO A 483 2.33 20.62 -14.89
CA PRO A 483 2.62 19.91 -16.14
C PRO A 483 3.31 18.56 -15.89
N THR A 484 2.79 17.50 -16.53
CA THR A 484 3.42 16.18 -16.55
C THR A 484 4.08 15.85 -17.89
N GLU A 485 3.79 16.64 -18.93
CA GLU A 485 4.27 16.47 -20.30
C GLU A 485 4.78 17.82 -20.86
N PRO A 486 5.83 17.84 -21.70
CA PRO A 486 6.69 16.71 -22.08
C PRO A 486 7.65 16.26 -20.96
N ILE A 487 7.72 17.02 -19.87
CA ILE A 487 8.57 16.74 -18.71
C ILE A 487 7.72 16.88 -17.45
N ASP A 488 7.79 15.89 -16.57
CA ASP A 488 7.08 15.91 -15.30
C ASP A 488 7.68 16.91 -14.31
N LYS A 489 6.95 18.01 -14.07
CA LYS A 489 7.38 19.11 -13.20
C LYS A 489 7.13 18.86 -11.72
N ARG A 490 6.44 17.79 -11.31
CA ARG A 490 6.10 17.54 -9.90
C ARG A 490 7.34 17.37 -9.02
N GLY A 491 8.34 16.65 -9.52
CA GLY A 491 9.61 16.44 -8.82
C GLY A 491 10.46 17.71 -8.70
N GLU A 492 10.51 18.54 -9.75
CA GLU A 492 11.18 19.84 -9.73
C GLU A 492 10.50 20.80 -8.75
N LEU A 493 9.18 20.92 -8.82
CA LEU A 493 8.40 21.78 -7.92
C LEU A 493 8.55 21.32 -6.46
N THR A 494 8.54 20.02 -6.18
CA THR A 494 8.78 19.49 -4.83
C THR A 494 10.10 19.98 -4.24
N ARG A 495 11.20 19.90 -5.02
CA ARG A 495 12.51 20.38 -4.58
C ARG A 495 12.51 21.88 -4.35
N TYR A 496 11.92 22.65 -5.28
CA TYR A 496 11.82 24.10 -5.15
C TYR A 496 11.06 24.54 -3.89
N LEU A 497 9.95 23.86 -3.54
CA LEU A 497 9.21 24.17 -2.32
C LEU A 497 10.02 23.83 -1.05
N ILE A 498 10.79 22.75 -1.06
CA ILE A 498 11.69 22.40 0.06
C ILE A 498 12.83 23.41 0.19
N GLU A 499 13.36 23.92 -0.93
CA GLU A 499 14.34 25.02 -0.92
C GLU A 499 13.75 26.27 -0.27
N LEU A 500 12.54 26.69 -0.69
CA LEU A 500 11.83 27.82 -0.07
C LEU A 500 11.60 27.62 1.43
N LEU A 501 11.29 26.39 1.86
CA LEU A 501 11.17 26.08 3.28
C LEU A 501 12.48 26.30 4.04
N ASN A 502 13.60 25.83 3.48
CA ASN A 502 14.92 26.01 4.09
C ASN A 502 15.34 27.49 4.11
N GLU A 503 14.80 28.31 3.20
CA GLU A 503 14.94 29.77 3.19
C GLU A 503 13.98 30.49 4.17
N GLY A 504 13.16 29.74 4.92
CA GLY A 504 12.26 30.28 5.94
C GLY A 504 10.88 30.71 5.41
N ASN A 505 10.43 30.18 4.27
CA ASN A 505 9.09 30.47 3.75
C ASN A 505 7.99 29.90 4.66
N THR A 506 7.16 30.80 5.21
CA THR A 506 6.11 30.47 6.18
C THR A 506 4.90 29.76 5.55
N GLU A 507 4.61 29.97 4.26
CA GLU A 507 3.54 29.25 3.56
C GLU A 507 3.87 27.76 3.40
N ILE A 508 5.14 27.44 3.14
CA ILE A 508 5.60 26.04 3.08
C ILE A 508 5.71 25.45 4.48
N GLU A 509 6.14 26.22 5.48
CA GLU A 509 6.11 25.75 6.87
C GLU A 509 4.68 25.32 7.28
N LYS A 510 3.69 26.17 7.00
CA LYS A 510 2.27 25.88 7.25
C LYS A 510 1.81 24.62 6.51
N THR A 511 2.26 24.42 5.28
CA THR A 511 1.96 23.24 4.48
C THR A 511 2.39 21.93 5.16
N PHE A 512 3.62 21.87 5.69
CA PHE A 512 4.10 20.67 6.38
C PHE A 512 3.43 20.44 7.73
N LEU A 513 3.08 21.51 8.44
CA LEU A 513 2.30 21.43 9.66
C LEU A 513 0.90 20.86 9.41
N GLU A 514 0.20 21.37 8.39
CA GLU A 514 -1.11 20.86 7.97
C GLU A 514 -1.02 19.40 7.52
N MET A 515 -0.01 19.06 6.71
CA MET A 515 0.23 17.67 6.30
C MET A 515 0.43 16.74 7.52
N GLY A 516 1.11 17.22 8.57
CA GLY A 516 1.29 16.49 9.82
C GLY A 516 -0.01 16.33 10.60
N GLU A 517 -0.84 17.37 10.66
CA GLU A 517 -2.18 17.30 11.27
C GLU A 517 -3.05 16.24 10.58
N MET A 518 -3.00 16.18 9.24
CA MET A 518 -3.74 15.20 8.44
C MET A 518 -3.23 13.76 8.66
N LEU A 519 -1.91 13.58 8.84
CA LEU A 519 -1.35 12.30 9.25
C LEU A 519 -1.82 11.93 10.67
N GLY A 520 -1.91 12.88 11.59
CA GLY A 520 -2.48 12.68 12.92
C GLY A 520 -3.94 12.22 12.87
N LYS A 521 -4.76 12.81 11.98
CA LYS A 521 -6.15 12.36 11.74
C LYS A 521 -6.21 10.97 11.10
N THR A 522 -5.27 10.64 10.23
CA THR A 522 -5.12 9.28 9.68
C THR A 522 -4.76 8.26 10.79
N ILE A 523 -3.96 8.65 11.79
CA ILE A 523 -3.68 7.82 12.97
C ILE A 523 -4.94 7.55 13.79
N GLU A 524 -5.80 8.57 13.99
CA GLU A 524 -7.10 8.39 14.67
C GLU A 524 -7.99 7.39 13.92
N GLU A 525 -8.11 7.54 12.60
CA GLU A 525 -8.93 6.65 11.78
C GLU A 525 -8.39 5.22 11.74
N THR A 526 -7.09 5.03 11.55
CA THR A 526 -6.49 3.70 11.58
C THR A 526 -6.66 3.03 12.94
N LYS A 527 -6.55 3.79 14.05
CA LYS A 527 -6.77 3.26 15.41
C LYS A 527 -8.24 2.87 15.67
N PHE A 528 -9.19 3.56 15.05
CA PHE A 528 -10.61 3.21 15.13
C PHE A 528 -10.89 1.84 14.50
N PHE A 529 -10.28 1.56 13.34
CA PHE A 529 -10.41 0.26 12.70
C PHE A 529 -9.49 -0.81 13.30
N PHE A 530 -8.36 -0.44 13.89
CA PHE A 530 -7.38 -1.37 14.46
C PHE A 530 -6.96 -0.92 15.89
N PRO A 531 -7.78 -1.12 16.93
CA PRO A 531 -7.53 -0.65 18.29
C PRO A 531 -6.31 -1.31 18.94
N GLU A 532 -5.79 -2.39 18.39
CA GLU A 532 -4.59 -3.07 18.86
C GLU A 532 -3.29 -2.34 18.46
N ILE A 533 -3.30 -1.54 17.39
CA ILE A 533 -2.06 -0.97 16.82
C ILE A 533 -1.59 0.22 17.66
N PRO A 534 -0.27 0.45 17.84
CA PRO A 534 0.20 1.63 18.55
C PRO A 534 -0.12 2.90 17.76
N THR A 535 -0.05 4.06 18.41
CA THR A 535 -0.22 5.38 17.76
C THR A 535 1.10 5.95 17.23
N SER A 536 2.21 5.23 17.41
CA SER A 536 3.48 5.54 16.77
C SER A 536 3.48 5.07 15.31
N ARG A 537 4.13 5.83 14.43
CA ARG A 537 4.31 5.47 13.02
C ARG A 537 5.77 5.52 12.62
N LEU A 538 6.17 4.63 11.72
CA LEU A 538 7.44 4.73 11.01
C LEU A 538 7.18 5.40 9.66
N ILE A 539 7.95 6.43 9.32
CA ILE A 539 7.77 7.19 8.09
C ILE A 539 9.05 7.15 7.26
N SER A 540 8.91 6.93 5.96
CA SER A 540 9.98 6.97 4.96
C SER A 540 9.55 7.79 3.73
N GLY A 541 10.49 8.05 2.81
CA GLY A 541 10.23 8.74 1.55
C GLY A 541 11.08 10.01 1.36
N GLY A 542 11.26 10.44 0.11
CA GLY A 542 12.18 11.54 -0.23
C GLY A 542 11.81 12.89 0.39
N ILE A 543 10.52 13.13 0.64
CA ILE A 543 10.03 14.37 1.28
C ILE A 543 10.48 14.45 2.76
N VAL A 544 10.47 13.33 3.48
CA VAL A 544 10.83 13.28 4.91
C VAL A 544 12.32 13.01 5.15
N ALA A 545 13.12 12.90 4.09
CA ALA A 545 14.57 12.85 4.19
C ALA A 545 15.15 14.20 4.67
N ASN A 546 14.48 15.31 4.39
CA ASN A 546 14.84 16.63 4.92
C ASN A 546 14.38 16.78 6.39
N ASP A 547 15.31 17.14 7.29
CA ASP A 547 15.05 17.23 8.73
C ASP A 547 14.00 18.30 9.08
N THR A 548 14.01 19.45 8.40
CA THR A 548 13.02 20.52 8.61
C THR A 548 11.62 20.03 8.27
N CYS A 549 11.47 19.38 7.12
CA CYS A 549 10.21 18.78 6.67
C CYS A 549 9.71 17.73 7.68
N PHE A 550 10.57 16.80 8.10
CA PHE A 550 10.21 15.76 9.08
C PHE A 550 9.80 16.35 10.44
N ASN A 551 10.54 17.33 10.94
CA ASN A 551 10.27 17.96 12.22
C ASN A 551 8.94 18.74 12.21
N LEU A 552 8.63 19.44 11.12
CA LEU A 552 7.33 20.12 10.97
C LEU A 552 6.18 19.13 10.84
N LEU A 553 6.37 18.04 10.08
CA LEU A 553 5.39 16.96 10.00
C LEU A 553 5.12 16.37 11.40
N ARG A 554 6.17 16.11 12.18
CA ARG A 554 6.06 15.61 13.57
C ARG A 554 5.30 16.59 14.46
N LYS A 555 5.61 17.89 14.37
CA LYS A 555 4.89 18.94 15.10
C LYS A 555 3.42 18.96 14.72
N GLY A 556 3.09 18.85 13.43
CA GLY A 556 1.71 18.77 12.95
C GLY A 556 0.96 17.57 13.52
N VAL A 557 1.56 16.38 13.50
CA VAL A 557 0.98 15.17 14.13
C VAL A 557 0.68 15.41 15.62
N GLN A 558 1.61 16.05 16.34
CA GLN A 558 1.48 16.34 17.77
C GLN A 558 0.45 17.43 18.11
N ARG A 559 0.03 18.26 17.14
CA ARG A 559 -1.09 19.19 17.32
C ARG A 559 -2.43 18.47 17.42
N VAL A 560 -2.58 17.33 16.75
CA VAL A 560 -3.77 16.48 16.88
C VAL A 560 -3.78 15.79 18.24
N ASN A 561 -2.66 15.17 18.61
CA ASN A 561 -2.49 14.56 19.92
C ASN A 561 -1.00 14.52 20.32
N LYS A 562 -0.67 15.10 21.48
CA LYS A 562 0.72 15.16 21.99
C LYS A 562 1.37 13.79 22.20
N LYS A 563 0.58 12.72 22.33
CA LYS A 563 1.05 11.34 22.49
C LYS A 563 1.34 10.63 21.16
N TYR A 564 0.96 11.23 20.03
CA TYR A 564 1.25 10.65 18.72
C TYR A 564 2.70 10.93 18.37
N GLU A 565 3.34 9.91 17.79
CA GLU A 565 4.75 9.96 17.46
C GLU A 565 4.99 9.43 16.06
N ILE A 566 5.86 10.11 15.33
CA ILE A 566 6.44 9.58 14.10
C ILE A 566 7.94 9.40 14.29
N LYS A 567 8.44 8.28 13.78
CA LYS A 567 9.86 7.97 13.69
C LYS A 567 10.23 7.93 12.21
N ARG A 568 11.43 8.39 11.88
CA ARG A 568 11.98 8.23 10.53
C ARG A 568 12.60 6.83 10.43
N LEU A 569 12.39 6.14 9.31
CA LEU A 569 13.19 4.96 8.98
C LEU A 569 14.61 5.44 8.63
N ASP A 570 15.56 5.24 9.54
CA ASP A 570 16.98 5.56 9.35
C ASP A 570 17.74 4.43 8.65
N GLU A 571 18.98 4.71 8.23
CA GLU A 571 19.84 3.74 7.54
C GLU A 571 20.51 2.72 8.50
N ASP A 572 20.35 2.89 9.82
CA ASP A 572 20.94 2.00 10.85
C ASP A 572 20.10 0.75 11.13
N VAL A 573 19.15 0.45 10.23
CA VAL A 573 18.24 -0.70 10.36
C VAL A 573 18.94 -2.00 10.00
N VAL A 574 20.00 -1.99 9.18
CA VAL A 574 20.64 -3.22 8.69
C VAL A 574 21.50 -3.88 9.78
N GLN A 575 20.99 -4.96 10.35
CA GLN A 575 21.61 -5.74 11.41
C GLN A 575 21.89 -7.20 11.05
N SER A 576 21.12 -7.78 10.12
CA SER A 576 21.23 -9.19 9.76
C SER A 576 22.50 -9.51 8.95
N PRO A 577 23.03 -10.76 9.01
CA PRO A 577 24.31 -11.10 8.41
C PRO A 577 24.40 -10.90 6.90
N LEU A 578 23.35 -11.27 6.14
CA LEU A 578 23.36 -11.16 4.67
C LEU A 578 23.26 -9.70 4.22
N LEU A 579 22.34 -8.90 4.79
CA LEU A 579 22.19 -7.50 4.40
C LEU A 579 23.39 -6.63 4.81
N LYS A 580 24.11 -6.97 5.89
CA LYS A 580 25.38 -6.29 6.26
C LYS A 580 26.49 -6.45 5.21
N ARG A 581 26.38 -7.43 4.31
CA ARG A 581 27.34 -7.68 3.23
C ARG A 581 26.99 -6.96 1.93
N LEU A 582 25.85 -6.26 1.88
CA LEU A 582 25.45 -5.50 0.71
C LEU A 582 26.34 -4.26 0.56
N ASP A 583 26.97 -4.12 -0.60
CA ASP A 583 27.80 -2.95 -0.92
C ASP A 583 26.98 -1.65 -0.84
N ILE A 584 27.64 -0.56 -0.45
CA ILE A 584 26.99 0.77 -0.33
C ILE A 584 26.35 1.20 -1.66
N LYS A 585 27.00 0.92 -2.79
CA LYS A 585 26.48 1.22 -4.13
C LYS A 585 25.22 0.43 -4.49
N ASP A 586 25.00 -0.72 -3.86
CA ASP A 586 23.90 -1.65 -4.12
C ASP A 586 22.81 -1.59 -3.04
N ARG A 587 22.85 -0.61 -2.12
CA ARG A 587 21.85 -0.42 -1.07
C ARG A 587 20.41 -0.31 -1.58
N ASN A 588 20.23 0.16 -2.81
CA ASN A 588 18.90 0.21 -3.43
C ASN A 588 18.31 -1.21 -3.67
N TYR A 589 19.08 -2.29 -3.55
CA TYR A 589 18.64 -3.69 -3.66
C TYR A 589 18.25 -4.35 -2.32
N ILE A 590 18.25 -3.62 -1.18
CA ILE A 590 17.93 -4.17 0.15
C ILE A 590 16.65 -5.01 0.15
N SER A 591 15.56 -4.51 -0.47
CA SER A 591 14.29 -5.24 -0.54
C SER A 591 14.41 -6.55 -1.31
N ALA A 592 15.09 -6.55 -2.45
CA ALA A 592 15.29 -7.74 -3.27
C ALA A 592 16.18 -8.77 -2.56
N VAL A 593 17.26 -8.34 -1.89
CA VAL A 593 18.13 -9.24 -1.12
C VAL A 593 17.41 -9.78 0.12
N GLY A 594 16.72 -8.92 0.88
CA GLY A 594 16.00 -9.31 2.08
C GLY A 594 14.77 -10.19 1.82
N ALA A 595 14.21 -10.18 0.61
CA ALA A 595 13.09 -11.03 0.22
C ALA A 595 13.37 -12.52 0.41
N VAL A 596 14.63 -12.95 0.32
CA VAL A 596 15.01 -14.36 0.53
C VAL A 596 14.69 -14.84 1.95
N TYR A 597 14.64 -13.93 2.94
CA TYR A 597 14.27 -14.28 4.32
C TYR A 597 12.83 -14.76 4.42
N ILE A 598 11.91 -14.24 3.59
CA ILE A 598 10.50 -14.65 3.63
C ILE A 598 10.36 -16.09 3.17
N VAL A 599 10.89 -16.39 1.99
CA VAL A 599 10.79 -17.74 1.43
C VAL A 599 11.56 -18.75 2.28
N ASN A 600 12.71 -18.36 2.85
CA ASN A 600 13.44 -19.24 3.77
C ASN A 600 12.66 -19.51 5.06
N LYS A 601 11.97 -18.51 5.64
CA LYS A 601 11.06 -18.71 6.79
C LYS A 601 10.00 -19.76 6.47
N GLU A 602 9.41 -19.70 5.27
CA GLU A 602 8.37 -20.65 4.86
C GLU A 602 8.90 -22.07 4.63
N LEU A 603 10.14 -22.23 4.15
CA LEU A 603 10.80 -23.54 4.03
C LEU A 603 11.13 -24.14 5.40
N ILE A 604 11.63 -23.31 6.33
CA ILE A 604 11.96 -23.71 7.71
C ILE A 604 10.71 -24.20 8.44
N LYS A 605 9.62 -23.43 8.40
CA LYS A 605 8.33 -23.83 9.01
C LYS A 605 7.85 -25.19 8.50
N THR A 606 7.91 -25.43 7.19
CA THR A 606 7.47 -26.71 6.62
C THR A 606 8.37 -27.86 7.08
N SER A 607 9.67 -27.63 7.20
CA SER A 607 10.63 -28.64 7.69
C SER A 607 10.39 -28.99 9.16
N ASP A 608 10.12 -27.99 10.01
CA ASP A 608 9.84 -28.18 11.44
C ASP A 608 8.50 -28.92 11.69
N ILE A 609 7.50 -28.73 10.82
CA ILE A 609 6.20 -29.42 10.92
C ILE A 609 6.30 -30.86 10.40
N ASN A 610 7.10 -31.10 9.35
CA ASN A 610 7.26 -32.39 8.68
C ASN A 610 8.73 -32.85 8.65
N PRO A 611 9.34 -33.22 9.80
CA PRO A 611 10.77 -33.55 9.89
C PRO A 611 11.17 -34.83 9.10
N GLY A 612 10.21 -35.60 8.59
CA GLY A 612 10.43 -36.89 7.95
C GLY A 612 10.72 -36.89 6.45
N ILE A 613 10.57 -35.77 5.73
CA ILE A 613 10.64 -35.74 4.25
C ILE A 613 12.00 -35.26 3.71
N ASN A 614 12.77 -34.47 4.48
CA ASN A 614 14.01 -33.83 3.99
C ASN A 614 15.32 -34.65 4.17
N LYS A 615 15.25 -35.98 4.22
CA LYS A 615 16.46 -36.84 4.16
C LYS A 615 16.73 -37.34 2.74
N GLY A 616 16.79 -36.40 1.79
CA GLY A 616 17.15 -36.65 0.39
C GLY A 616 18.23 -35.70 -0.08
N GLY A 617 19.31 -35.56 0.69
CA GLY A 617 20.48 -34.78 0.28
C GLY A 617 21.18 -35.42 -0.91
N GLY A 618 20.69 -35.14 -2.11
CA GLY A 618 21.42 -35.36 -3.34
C GLY A 618 22.67 -34.49 -3.33
N LYS A 619 23.84 -35.13 -3.29
CA LYS A 619 25.12 -34.47 -3.55
C LYS A 619 25.01 -33.77 -4.92
N ILE A 620 25.16 -32.46 -4.93
CA ILE A 620 25.45 -31.71 -6.16
C ILE A 620 26.90 -32.02 -6.51
N CYS A 621 27.10 -32.67 -7.66
CA CYS A 621 28.34 -32.64 -8.42
C CYS A 621 28.30 -31.45 -9.35
#